data_AF-A0A224Y1G5-F1
#
_entry.id   AF-A0A224Y1G5-F1
#
_cell.length_a   1.000
_cell.length_b   1.000
_cell.length_c   1.000
_cell.angle_alpha   90.00
_cell.angle_beta   90.00
_cell.angle_gamma   90.00
#
_symmetry.space_group_name_H-M   'P 1'
#
loop_
_entity.id
_entity.type
_entity.pdbx_description
1 polymer ?
#
loop_
_entity_poly.entity_id
_entity_poly.type
_entity_poly.pdbx_seq_one_letter_code
_entity_poly.pdbx_strand_id
1 'polypeptide(L)'
;MASQTQGIQQLLAAEKRAAEKVAEAKKRKARRLKQAKEEAQDEIERYKQDREKQFREFEAKHMGSREDVAARIEADTRQKVEEMNRAVNVNKETVIQKILELVFDIKPDLHKNYRAN
;
A
#
# COMPACT_ATOMS: atom_id res chain seq x y z
N MET A 1 -65.41 10.86 56.82
CA MET A 1 -64.34 11.80 56.43
C MET A 1 -62.95 11.17 56.35
N ALA A 2 -62.54 10.26 57.26
CA ALA A 2 -61.19 9.66 57.23
C ALA A 2 -60.87 8.74 56.01
N SER A 3 -61.88 8.11 55.41
CA SER A 3 -61.67 7.20 54.26
C SER A 3 -61.30 7.91 52.96
N GLN A 4 -61.68 9.17 52.79
CA GLN A 4 -61.43 9.91 51.55
C GLN A 4 -59.97 10.38 51.48
N THR A 5 -59.39 10.77 52.61
CA THR A 5 -57.99 11.21 52.74
C THR A 5 -57.00 10.06 52.55
N GLN A 6 -57.32 8.85 53.01
CA GLN A 6 -56.46 7.68 52.85
C GLN A 6 -56.38 7.22 51.37
N GLY A 7 -57.49 7.27 50.62
CA GLY A 7 -57.51 6.96 49.19
C GLY A 7 -56.67 7.93 48.36
N ILE A 8 -56.76 9.23 48.66
CA ILE A 8 -55.95 10.27 47.98
C ILE A 8 -54.46 10.06 48.23
N GLN A 9 -54.05 9.75 49.47
CA GLN A 9 -52.64 9.47 49.78
C GLN A 9 -52.11 8.24 49.02
N GLN A 10 -52.93 7.21 48.85
CA GLN A 10 -52.55 6.03 48.08
C GLN A 10 -52.37 6.34 46.58
N LEU A 11 -53.23 7.18 46.01
CA LEU A 11 -53.09 7.65 44.63
C LEU A 11 -51.83 8.50 44.43
N LEU A 12 -51.55 9.43 45.34
CA LEU A 12 -50.32 10.25 45.30
C LEU A 12 -49.05 9.39 45.43
N ALA A 13 -49.08 8.36 46.28
CA ALA A 13 -47.97 7.41 46.41
C ALA A 13 -47.79 6.57 45.14
N ALA A 14 -48.89 6.15 44.50
CA ALA A 14 -48.84 5.42 43.23
C ALA A 14 -48.32 6.30 42.09
N GLU A 15 -48.75 7.57 42.03
CA GLU A 15 -48.26 8.56 41.07
C GLU A 15 -46.76 8.79 41.21
N LYS A 16 -46.28 8.98 42.44
CA LYS A 16 -44.84 9.15 42.71
C LYS A 16 -44.03 7.92 42.26
N ARG A 17 -44.48 6.70 42.59
CA ARG A 17 -43.80 5.47 42.15
C ARG A 17 -43.81 5.31 40.62
N ALA A 18 -44.92 5.67 39.97
CA ALA A 18 -45.01 5.63 38.51
C ALA A 18 -44.05 6.64 37.87
N ALA A 19 -44.01 7.87 38.39
CA ALA A 19 -43.09 8.92 37.93
C ALA A 19 -41.62 8.52 38.10
N GLU A 20 -41.26 7.96 39.26
CA GLU A 20 -39.92 7.45 39.53
C GLU A 20 -39.53 6.32 38.58
N LYS A 21 -40.43 5.35 38.35
CA LYS A 21 -40.19 4.24 37.41
C LYS A 21 -39.97 4.73 35.97
N VAL A 22 -40.74 5.73 35.54
CA VAL A 22 -40.58 6.34 34.21
C VAL A 22 -39.27 7.13 34.12
N ALA A 23 -38.92 7.90 35.16
CA ALA A 23 -37.68 8.67 35.20
C ALA A 23 -36.44 7.76 35.17
N GLU A 24 -36.47 6.65 35.93
CA GLU A 24 -35.41 5.65 35.92
C GLU A 24 -35.27 4.99 34.55
N ALA A 25 -36.38 4.62 33.91
CA ALA A 25 -36.37 4.06 32.56
C ALA A 25 -35.77 5.04 31.53
N LYS A 26 -36.12 6.33 31.60
CA LYS A 26 -35.55 7.38 30.74
C LYS A 26 -34.04 7.54 30.99
N LYS A 27 -33.60 7.58 32.25
CA LYS A 27 -32.18 7.67 32.62
C LYS A 27 -31.39 6.45 32.12
N ARG A 28 -31.95 5.25 32.24
CA ARG A 28 -31.34 4.01 31.74
C ARG A 28 -31.23 4.02 30.22
N LYS A 29 -32.25 4.48 29.50
CA LYS A 29 -32.21 4.65 28.04
C LYS A 29 -31.11 5.63 27.62
N ALA A 30 -31.05 6.80 28.26
CA ALA A 30 -30.02 7.81 27.97
C ALA A 30 -28.61 7.28 28.22
N ARG A 31 -28.39 6.56 29.35
CA ARG A 31 -27.12 5.92 29.66
C ARG A 31 -26.70 4.90 28.60
N ARG A 32 -27.63 4.02 28.18
CA ARG A 32 -27.35 3.03 27.13
C ARG A 32 -27.01 3.66 25.78
N LEU A 33 -27.71 4.75 25.42
CA LEU A 33 -27.42 5.49 24.19
C LEU A 33 -26.04 6.17 24.25
N LYS A 34 -25.66 6.72 25.41
CA LYS A 34 -24.34 7.32 25.60
C LYS A 34 -23.23 6.26 25.52
N GLN A 35 -23.41 5.15 26.24
CA GLN A 35 -22.48 4.02 26.23
C GLN A 35 -22.28 3.46 24.82
N ALA A 36 -23.36 3.24 24.06
CA ALA A 36 -23.26 2.75 22.69
C ALA A 36 -22.48 3.71 21.76
N LYS A 37 -22.59 5.04 21.99
CA LYS A 37 -21.82 6.04 21.25
C LYS A 37 -20.35 6.03 21.62
N GLU A 38 -20.04 5.92 22.91
CA GLU A 38 -18.65 5.84 23.41
C GLU A 38 -17.97 4.55 22.90
N GLU A 39 -18.64 3.40 23.02
CA GLU A 39 -18.12 2.12 22.52
C GLU A 39 -17.88 2.13 20.99
N ALA A 40 -18.80 2.70 20.22
CA ALA A 40 -18.62 2.84 18.77
C ALA A 40 -17.44 3.79 18.42
N GLN A 41 -17.27 4.87 19.18
CA GLN A 41 -16.17 5.80 18.99
C GLN A 41 -14.81 5.14 19.32
N ASP A 42 -14.75 4.40 20.43
CA ASP A 42 -13.56 3.63 20.82
C ASP A 42 -13.18 2.58 19.77
N GLU A 43 -14.17 1.89 19.18
CA GLU A 43 -13.94 0.91 18.12
C GLU A 43 -13.39 1.57 16.84
N ILE A 44 -13.95 2.73 16.45
CA ILE A 44 -13.46 3.51 15.31
C ILE A 44 -12.01 3.96 15.54
N GLU A 45 -11.68 4.42 16.74
CA GLU A 45 -10.33 4.88 17.07
C GLU A 45 -9.32 3.73 17.06
N ARG A 46 -9.68 2.57 17.63
CA ARG A 46 -8.86 1.36 17.55
C ARG A 46 -8.62 0.94 16.11
N TYR A 47 -9.67 0.91 15.29
CA TYR A 47 -9.55 0.56 13.88
C TYR A 47 -8.65 1.54 13.11
N LYS A 48 -8.76 2.84 13.39
CA LYS A 48 -7.87 3.86 12.81
C LYS A 48 -6.42 3.63 13.22
N GLN A 49 -6.14 3.40 14.50
CA GLN A 49 -4.79 3.13 14.99
C GLN A 49 -4.18 1.88 14.36
N ASP A 50 -4.95 0.80 14.26
CA ASP A 50 -4.50 -0.44 13.62
C ASP A 50 -4.19 -0.23 12.13
N ARG A 51 -5.04 0.51 11.42
CA ARG A 51 -4.81 0.84 10.00
C ARG A 51 -3.63 1.76 9.80
N GLU A 52 -3.45 2.76 10.65
CA GLU A 52 -2.30 3.65 10.59
C GLU A 52 -1.00 2.89 10.89
N LYS A 53 -1.02 1.98 11.86
CA LYS A 53 0.12 1.11 12.15
C LYS A 53 0.46 0.21 10.96
N GLN A 54 -0.54 -0.46 10.37
CA GLN A 54 -0.34 -1.27 9.15
C GLN A 54 0.20 -0.43 7.99
N PHE A 55 -0.31 0.79 7.82
CA PHE A 55 0.15 1.70 6.78
C PHE A 55 1.60 2.10 6.99
N ARG A 56 1.99 2.53 8.20
CA ARG A 56 3.38 2.88 8.53
C ARG A 56 4.33 1.69 8.39
N GLU A 57 3.92 0.49 8.80
CA GLU A 57 4.72 -0.72 8.59
C GLU A 57 4.90 -1.05 7.11
N PHE A 58 3.84 -0.88 6.30
CA PHE A 58 3.90 -1.05 4.86
C PHE A 58 4.83 -0.01 4.21
N GLU A 59 4.68 1.25 4.60
CA GLU A 59 5.51 2.36 4.15
C GLU A 59 6.98 2.13 4.49
N ALA A 60 7.30 1.78 5.73
CA ALA A 60 8.68 1.49 6.15
C ALA A 60 9.31 0.33 5.36
N LYS A 61 8.54 -0.75 5.10
CA LYS A 61 9.02 -1.89 4.31
C LYS A 61 9.25 -1.53 2.83
N HIS A 62 8.45 -0.65 2.25
CA HIS A 62 8.52 -0.34 0.82
C HIS A 62 9.35 0.91 0.50
N MET A 63 9.50 1.85 1.44
CA MET A 63 10.38 3.01 1.26
C MET A 63 11.85 2.59 1.17
N GLY A 64 12.30 1.67 2.04
CA GLY A 64 13.67 1.14 1.98
C GLY A 64 13.97 0.36 0.69
N SER A 65 12.93 -0.21 0.06
CA SER A 65 13.09 -0.99 -1.17
C SER A 65 13.58 -0.17 -2.36
N ARG A 66 13.40 1.16 -2.39
CA ARG A 66 13.82 1.95 -3.56
C ARG A 66 15.35 2.05 -3.67
N GLU A 67 16.03 2.22 -2.54
CA GLU A 67 17.49 2.24 -2.48
C GLU A 67 18.06 0.84 -2.75
N ASP A 68 17.46 -0.21 -2.18
CA ASP A 68 17.85 -1.60 -2.43
C ASP A 68 17.70 -1.98 -3.92
N VAL A 69 16.61 -1.57 -4.56
CA VAL A 69 16.36 -1.81 -5.99
C VAL A 69 17.38 -1.05 -6.85
N ALA A 70 17.67 0.21 -6.53
CA ALA A 70 18.68 0.99 -7.24
C ALA A 70 20.08 0.35 -7.13
N ALA A 71 20.49 -0.04 -5.91
CA ALA A 71 21.76 -0.71 -5.67
C ALA A 71 21.88 -2.04 -6.43
N ARG A 72 20.78 -2.82 -6.48
CA ARG A 72 20.72 -4.07 -7.24
C ARG A 72 20.82 -3.83 -8.76
N ILE A 73 20.10 -2.84 -9.28
CA ILE A 73 20.19 -2.45 -10.70
C ILE A 73 21.62 -2.03 -11.05
N GLU A 74 22.28 -1.24 -10.20
CA GLU A 74 23.67 -0.85 -10.42
C GLU A 74 24.63 -2.04 -10.41
N ALA A 75 24.45 -2.98 -9.47
CA ALA A 75 25.25 -4.20 -9.40
C ALA A 75 25.10 -5.05 -10.68
N ASP A 76 23.86 -5.31 -11.11
CA ASP A 76 23.57 -6.05 -12.34
C ASP A 76 24.11 -5.31 -13.59
N THR A 77 24.03 -3.98 -13.60
CA THR A 77 24.57 -3.15 -14.69
C THR A 77 26.09 -3.25 -14.75
N ARG A 78 26.78 -3.14 -13.61
CA ARG A 78 28.24 -3.31 -13.53
C ARG A 78 28.66 -4.69 -14.04
N GLN A 79 27.96 -5.74 -13.62
CA GLN A 79 28.24 -7.10 -14.09
C GLN A 79 28.07 -7.22 -15.62
N LYS A 80 26.96 -6.73 -16.19
CA LYS A 80 26.73 -6.79 -17.63
C LYS A 80 27.77 -6.01 -18.43
N VAL A 81 28.20 -4.86 -17.92
CA VAL A 81 29.27 -4.06 -18.56
C VAL A 81 30.60 -4.83 -18.55
N GLU A 82 30.94 -5.49 -17.43
CA GLU A 82 32.13 -6.35 -17.37
C GLU A 82 32.06 -7.53 -18.33
N GLU A 83 30.93 -8.22 -18.41
CA GLU A 83 30.71 -9.32 -19.35
C GLU A 83 30.84 -8.85 -20.81
N MET A 84 30.24 -7.70 -21.15
CA MET A 84 30.37 -7.09 -22.47
C MET A 84 31.83 -6.75 -22.79
N ASN A 85 32.56 -6.12 -21.86
CA ASN A 85 33.97 -5.78 -22.04
C ASN A 85 34.84 -7.03 -22.25
N ARG A 86 34.58 -8.11 -21.51
CA ARG A 86 35.26 -9.40 -21.71
C ARG A 86 34.96 -9.97 -23.09
N ALA A 87 33.69 -9.97 -23.51
CA ALA A 87 33.29 -10.47 -24.83
C ALA A 87 33.94 -9.67 -25.97
N VAL A 88 34.04 -8.34 -25.83
CA VAL A 88 34.75 -7.48 -26.78
C VAL A 88 36.22 -7.85 -26.80
N ASN A 89 36.89 -7.94 -25.66
CA ASN A 89 38.32 -8.24 -25.59
C ASN A 89 38.68 -9.59 -26.23
N VAL A 90 37.85 -10.63 -26.02
CA VAL A 90 38.06 -11.96 -26.60
C VAL A 90 37.89 -11.93 -28.12
N ASN A 91 36.87 -11.24 -28.63
CA ASN A 91 36.53 -11.28 -30.06
C ASN A 91 37.22 -10.18 -30.89
N LYS A 92 37.82 -9.18 -30.25
CA LYS A 92 38.40 -7.99 -30.89
C LYS A 92 39.37 -8.35 -32.01
N GLU A 93 40.34 -9.21 -31.71
CA GLU A 93 41.40 -9.57 -32.66
C GLU A 93 40.83 -10.31 -33.88
N THR A 94 39.96 -11.29 -33.65
CA THR A 94 39.31 -12.05 -34.74
C THR A 94 38.47 -11.16 -35.64
N VAL A 95 37.73 -10.20 -35.08
CA VAL A 95 36.93 -9.26 -35.87
C VAL A 95 37.83 -8.32 -36.67
N ILE A 96 38.90 -7.80 -36.08
CA ILE A 96 39.86 -6.94 -36.78
C ILE A 96 40.48 -7.69 -37.96
N GLN A 97 40.98 -8.91 -37.75
CA GLN A 97 41.58 -9.72 -38.81
C GLN A 97 40.59 -9.96 -39.96
N LYS A 98 39.36 -10.33 -39.64
CA LYS A 98 38.31 -10.58 -40.65
C LYS A 98 37.95 -9.32 -41.45
N ILE A 99 37.92 -8.15 -40.80
CA ILE A 99 37.70 -6.88 -41.50
C ILE A 99 38.90 -6.58 -42.42
N LEU A 100 40.14 -6.75 -41.95
CA LEU A 100 41.33 -6.52 -42.75
C LEU A 100 41.40 -7.46 -43.97
N GLU A 101 41.11 -8.75 -43.78
CA GLU A 101 41.03 -9.73 -44.87
C GLU A 101 40.05 -9.29 -45.96
N LEU A 102 38.84 -8.87 -45.58
CA LEU A 102 37.82 -8.40 -46.52
C LEU A 102 38.22 -7.09 -47.23
N VAL A 103 38.91 -6.19 -46.54
CA VAL A 103 39.38 -4.92 -47.11
C VAL A 103 40.53 -5.13 -48.09
N PHE A 104 41.42 -6.08 -47.81
CA PHE A 104 42.56 -6.37 -48.69
C PHE A 104 42.23 -7.34 -49.85
N ASP A 105 41.08 -8.03 -49.81
CA ASP A 105 40.58 -8.90 -50.89
C ASP A 105 39.95 -8.08 -52.04
N ILE A 106 40.79 -7.34 -52.77
CA ILE A 106 40.35 -6.55 -53.92
C ILE A 106 40.02 -7.50 -55.07
N LYS A 107 38.73 -7.63 -55.37
CA LYS A 107 38.20 -8.37 -56.53
C LYS A 107 37.73 -7.39 -57.61
N PRO A 108 38.59 -7.03 -58.57
CA PRO A 108 38.19 -6.18 -59.67
C PRO A 108 37.26 -6.96 -60.59
N ASP A 109 35.98 -6.62 -60.53
CA ASP A 109 34.97 -7.15 -61.44
C ASP A 109 34.64 -6.12 -62.52
N LEU A 110 34.54 -6.60 -63.75
CA LEU A 110 34.04 -5.79 -64.85
C LEU A 110 32.55 -5.52 -64.60
N HIS A 111 32.14 -4.27 -64.78
CA HIS A 111 30.72 -3.93 -64.65
C HIS A 111 29.90 -4.80 -65.61
N LYS A 112 28.77 -5.34 -65.12
CA LYS A 112 27.94 -6.36 -65.82
C LYS A 112 27.51 -5.97 -67.24
N ASN A 113 27.56 -4.68 -67.57
CA ASN A 113 27.14 -4.12 -68.85
C ASN A 113 28.32 -3.75 -69.78
N TYR A 114 29.56 -4.07 -69.42
CA TYR A 114 30.70 -3.79 -70.29
C TYR A 114 30.59 -4.59 -71.59
N ARG A 115 30.74 -3.91 -72.72
CA ARG A 115 30.81 -4.51 -74.06
C ARG A 115 32.14 -4.11 -74.67
N ALA A 116 32.97 -5.10 -74.99
CA ALA A 116 34.15 -4.88 -75.83
C ALA A 116 33.64 -4.70 -77.27
N ASN A 117 33.89 -3.51 -77.84
CA ASN A 117 33.68 -3.24 -79.26
C ASN A 117 34.82 -3.85 -80.09
#